data_AF-A0A9D7D7S7-F1
#
_entry.id   AF-A0A9D7D7S7-F1
#
_cell.length_a   1.000
_cell.length_b   1.000
_cell.length_c   1.000
_cell.angle_alpha   90.00
_cell.angle_beta   90.00
_cell.angle_gamma   90.00
#
_symmetry.space_group_name_H-M   'P 1'
#
loop_
_entity.id
_entity.type
_entity.pdbx_description
1 polymer ?
#
loop_
_entity_poly.entity_id
_entity_poly.type
_entity_poly.pdbx_seq_one_letter_code
_entity_poly.pdbx_strand_id
1 'polypeptide(L)'
;MTSLAYPQDLKPLTSLRFIAAFWVLLYHFKDHLGLGMGQFGLVADGYLGVDLFFTLSGFILAHVYLSQFEGGQFGYGGFLKNRIARVYPMHLAALGAMLVLLAGAAILGVGESNPDAFRLSDLPAHLFMVHAWGTTPSVGWNFPSW
;
A
#
# COMPACT_ATOMS: atom_id res chain seq x y z
N MET A 1 -42.01 -10.77 -0.71
CA MET A 1 -40.56 -10.90 -0.48
C MET A 1 -39.98 -9.50 -0.44
N THR A 2 -39.58 -9.02 0.72
CA THR A 2 -39.02 -7.68 0.90
C THR A 2 -37.61 -7.68 0.30
N SER A 3 -37.43 -6.97 -0.81
CA SER A 3 -36.09 -6.66 -1.33
C SER A 3 -35.35 -5.87 -0.27
N LEU A 4 -34.43 -6.52 0.47
CA LEU A 4 -33.51 -5.78 1.32
C LEU A 4 -32.61 -4.97 0.40
N ALA A 5 -32.86 -3.67 0.32
CA ALA A 5 -31.99 -2.74 -0.39
C ALA A 5 -30.61 -2.82 0.27
N TYR A 6 -29.63 -3.37 -0.46
CA TYR A 6 -28.29 -3.49 0.08
C TYR A 6 -27.71 -2.07 0.31
N PRO A 7 -27.11 -1.78 1.48
CA PRO A 7 -26.59 -0.45 1.78
C PRO A 7 -25.51 -0.05 0.78
N GLN A 8 -25.68 1.12 0.15
CA GLN A 8 -24.71 1.66 -0.79
C GLN A 8 -23.40 2.09 -0.11
N ASP A 9 -23.49 2.45 1.18
CA ASP A 9 -22.35 2.88 1.99
C ASP A 9 -21.97 1.81 3.03
N LEU A 10 -20.71 1.38 2.98
CA LEU A 10 -20.12 0.34 3.83
C LEU A 10 -19.11 0.95 4.81
N LYS A 11 -19.47 2.04 5.50
CA LYS A 11 -18.61 2.71 6.50
C LYS A 11 -18.01 1.73 7.52
N PRO A 12 -18.75 0.79 8.12
CA PRO A 12 -18.18 -0.15 9.10
C PRO A 12 -17.03 -0.99 8.52
N LEU A 13 -17.14 -1.44 7.25
CA LEU A 13 -16.07 -2.18 6.59
C LEU A 13 -14.88 -1.28 6.25
N THR A 14 -15.11 0.00 6.04
CA THR A 14 -14.03 0.98 5.88
C THR A 14 -13.25 1.17 7.18
N SER A 15 -13.93 1.29 8.32
CA SER A 15 -13.28 1.31 9.64
C SER A 15 -12.53 0.01 9.93
N LEU A 16 -13.10 -1.14 9.58
CA LEU A 16 -12.45 -2.43 9.78
C LEU A 16 -11.17 -2.57 8.95
N ARG A 17 -11.17 -2.08 7.70
CA ARG A 17 -9.94 -1.99 6.88
C ARG A 17 -8.89 -1.08 7.50
N PHE A 18 -9.30 0.06 8.07
CA PHE A 18 -8.37 0.93 8.78
C PHE A 18 -7.71 0.21 9.96
N ILE A 19 -8.50 -0.51 10.77
CA ILE A 19 -7.98 -1.32 11.88
C ILE A 19 -7.01 -2.39 11.36
N ALA A 20 -7.36 -3.09 10.28
CA ALA A 20 -6.51 -4.10 9.67
C ALA A 20 -5.17 -3.51 9.17
N ALA A 21 -5.20 -2.37 8.47
CA ALA A 21 -3.99 -1.69 8.01
C ALA A 21 -3.14 -1.17 9.19
N PHE A 22 -3.77 -0.65 10.23
CA PHE A 22 -3.07 -0.21 11.44
C PHE A 22 -2.41 -1.38 12.18
N TRP A 23 -3.03 -2.56 12.17
CA TRP A 23 -2.45 -3.77 12.71
C TRP A 23 -1.17 -4.18 11.96
N VAL A 24 -1.17 -4.10 10.62
CA VAL A 24 0.02 -4.34 9.79
C VAL A 24 1.13 -3.32 10.09
N LEU A 25 0.76 -2.05 10.32
CA LEU A 25 1.70 -1.02 10.73
C LEU A 25 2.39 -1.39 12.05
N LEU A 26 1.61 -1.78 13.07
CA LEU A 26 2.17 -2.19 14.36
C LEU A 26 3.12 -3.38 14.22
N TYR A 27 2.78 -4.36 13.38
CA TYR A 27 3.64 -5.51 13.13
C TYR A 27 5.01 -5.13 12.56
N HIS A 28 5.07 -4.18 11.61
CA HIS A 28 6.35 -3.72 11.03
C HIS A 28 7.15 -2.85 12.01
N PHE A 29 6.48 -2.09 12.88
CA PHE A 29 7.12 -1.17 13.82
C PHE A 29 7.38 -1.76 15.21
N LYS A 30 6.96 -3.00 15.47
CA LYS A 30 7.05 -3.63 16.79
C LYS A 30 8.46 -3.63 17.39
N ASP A 31 9.48 -3.83 16.54
CA ASP A 31 10.89 -3.90 16.94
C ASP A 31 11.60 -2.53 16.86
N HIS A 32 11.04 -1.59 16.10
CA HIS A 32 11.60 -0.25 15.90
C HIS A 32 11.22 0.74 17.01
N LEU A 33 10.12 0.48 17.71
CA LEU A 33 9.60 1.38 18.76
C LEU A 33 10.24 1.16 20.13
N GLY A 34 10.97 0.06 20.35
CA GLY A 34 11.61 -0.25 21.64
C GLY A 34 10.64 -0.51 22.80
N LEU A 35 9.33 -0.59 22.52
CA LEU A 35 8.25 -0.74 23.51
C LEU A 35 7.99 -2.20 23.91
N GLY A 36 8.82 -3.15 23.44
CA GLY A 36 8.60 -4.58 23.65
C GLY A 36 7.29 -5.09 23.05
N MET A 37 6.70 -4.40 22.06
CA MET A 37 5.38 -4.76 21.54
C MET A 37 5.33 -6.13 20.86
N GLY A 38 6.48 -6.65 20.40
CA GLY A 38 6.60 -7.98 19.82
C GLY A 38 6.28 -9.13 20.80
N GLN A 39 6.22 -8.86 22.11
CA GLN A 39 5.81 -9.86 23.11
C GLN A 39 4.28 -10.08 23.17
N PHE A 40 3.49 -9.18 22.59
CA PHE A 40 2.04 -9.33 22.51
C PHE A 40 1.70 -10.15 21.27
N GLY A 41 1.10 -11.34 21.47
CA GLY A 41 0.74 -12.25 20.38
C GLY A 41 -0.08 -11.59 19.27
N LEU A 42 -1.02 -10.71 19.63
CA LEU A 42 -1.77 -9.92 18.64
C LEU A 42 -0.84 -9.10 17.74
N VAL A 43 0.13 -8.37 18.28
CA VAL A 43 1.07 -7.58 17.46
C VAL A 43 2.01 -8.49 16.66
N ALA A 44 2.39 -9.64 17.22
CA ALA A 44 3.23 -10.63 16.54
C ALA A 44 2.54 -11.28 15.33
N ASP A 45 1.22 -11.41 15.35
CA ASP A 45 0.42 -12.01 14.27
C ASP A 45 -0.17 -10.99 13.29
N GLY A 46 0.39 -9.78 13.19
CA GLY A 46 -0.17 -8.73 12.32
C GLY A 46 -0.12 -9.01 10.82
N TYR A 47 0.51 -10.11 10.38
CA TYR A 47 0.34 -10.62 9.01
C TYR A 47 -1.11 -10.99 8.70
N LEU A 48 -1.90 -11.42 9.70
CA LEU A 48 -3.34 -11.68 9.56
C LEU A 48 -4.13 -10.41 9.21
N GLY A 49 -3.61 -9.23 9.59
CA GLY A 49 -4.17 -7.95 9.19
C GLY A 49 -4.15 -7.75 7.68
N VAL A 50 -3.15 -8.29 6.98
CA VAL A 50 -3.03 -8.26 5.51
C VAL A 50 -4.16 -9.08 4.87
N ASP A 51 -4.38 -10.31 5.35
CA ASP A 51 -5.42 -11.21 4.85
C ASP A 51 -6.82 -10.61 5.04
N LEU A 52 -7.09 -10.03 6.22
CA LEU A 52 -8.34 -9.35 6.51
C LEU A 52 -8.54 -8.12 5.61
N PHE A 53 -7.52 -7.28 5.46
CA PHE A 53 -7.59 -6.07 4.63
C PHE A 53 -7.90 -6.41 3.16
N PHE A 54 -7.24 -7.42 2.60
CA PHE A 54 -7.45 -7.84 1.22
C PHE A 54 -8.82 -8.49 1.02
N THR A 55 -9.26 -9.35 1.94
CA THR A 55 -10.58 -9.99 1.86
C THR A 55 -11.69 -8.95 1.85
N LEU A 56 -11.64 -7.96 2.76
CA LEU A 56 -12.62 -6.87 2.80
C LEU A 56 -12.55 -5.97 1.56
N SER A 57 -11.34 -5.71 1.06
CA SER A 57 -11.15 -4.90 -0.15
C SER A 57 -11.70 -5.58 -1.39
N GLY A 58 -11.53 -6.90 -1.51
CA GLY A 58 -12.13 -7.73 -2.57
C GLY A 58 -13.65 -7.74 -2.49
N PHE A 59 -14.21 -7.91 -1.28
CA PHE A 59 -15.65 -7.84 -1.05
C PHE A 59 -16.24 -6.48 -1.47
N ILE A 60 -15.66 -5.37 -1.00
CA ILE A 60 -16.13 -4.02 -1.35
C ILE A 60 -16.01 -3.78 -2.85
N LEU A 61 -14.95 -4.29 -3.48
CA LEU A 61 -14.77 -4.15 -4.91
C LEU A 61 -15.88 -4.87 -5.69
N ALA A 62 -16.17 -6.12 -5.32
CA ALA A 62 -17.28 -6.86 -5.91
C ALA A 62 -18.58 -6.09 -5.68
N HIS A 63 -18.87 -5.66 -4.45
CA HIS A 63 -20.09 -4.92 -4.11
C HIS A 63 -20.30 -3.66 -4.97
N VAL A 64 -19.26 -2.86 -5.18
CA VAL A 64 -19.34 -1.58 -5.93
C VAL A 64 -19.48 -1.79 -7.43
N TYR A 65 -18.83 -2.80 -8.00
CA TYR A 65 -18.77 -2.98 -9.45
C TYR A 65 -19.71 -4.08 -9.99
N LEU A 66 -20.30 -4.92 -9.15
CA LEU A 66 -21.15 -6.04 -9.57
C LEU A 66 -22.33 -5.59 -10.42
N SER A 67 -23.05 -4.54 -10.01
CA SER A 67 -24.21 -4.03 -10.75
C SER A 67 -23.85 -3.47 -12.13
N GLN A 68 -22.69 -2.79 -12.25
CA GLN A 68 -22.19 -2.30 -13.53
C GLN A 68 -21.73 -3.44 -14.44
N PHE A 69 -21.18 -4.50 -13.84
CA PHE A 69 -20.74 -5.70 -14.54
C PHE A 69 -21.92 -6.49 -15.10
N GLU A 70 -22.93 -6.76 -14.28
CA GLU A 70 -24.17 -7.44 -14.70
C GLU A 70 -24.95 -6.64 -15.75
N GLY A 71 -24.97 -5.31 -15.61
CA GLY A 71 -25.63 -4.41 -16.56
C GLY A 71 -24.85 -4.14 -17.86
N GLY A 72 -23.68 -4.76 -18.06
CA GLY A 72 -22.85 -4.56 -19.26
C GLY A 72 -22.25 -3.15 -19.40
N GLN A 73 -22.28 -2.35 -18.34
CA GLN A 73 -21.80 -0.95 -18.31
C GLN A 73 -20.39 -0.83 -17.72
N PHE A 74 -19.76 -1.95 -17.37
CA PHE A 74 -18.43 -1.97 -16.76
C PHE A 74 -17.35 -1.49 -17.75
N GLY A 75 -16.78 -0.32 -17.47
CA GLY A 75 -15.64 0.23 -18.21
C GLY A 75 -14.30 -0.11 -17.54
N TYR A 76 -13.56 -1.08 -18.09
CA TYR A 76 -12.23 -1.45 -17.57
C TYR A 76 -11.24 -0.27 -17.51
N GLY A 77 -11.25 0.60 -18.53
CA GLY A 77 -10.39 1.79 -18.55
C GLY A 77 -10.73 2.80 -17.44
N GLY A 78 -12.01 2.99 -17.12
CA GLY A 78 -12.45 3.85 -16.02
C GLY A 78 -12.05 3.27 -14.66
N PHE A 79 -12.21 1.96 -14.49
CA PHE A 79 -11.74 1.22 -13.32
C PHE A 79 -10.23 1.40 -13.10
N LEU A 80 -9.42 1.22 -14.15
CA LEU A 80 -7.97 1.35 -14.05
C LEU A 80 -7.56 2.79 -13.76
N LYS A 81 -8.17 3.78 -14.43
CA LYS A 81 -7.95 5.20 -14.17
C LYS A 81 -8.20 5.57 -12.71
N ASN A 82 -9.30 5.12 -12.12
CA ASN A 82 -9.65 5.40 -10.73
C ASN A 82 -8.61 4.80 -9.75
N ARG A 83 -8.04 3.64 -10.06
CA ARG A 83 -7.00 3.02 -9.24
C ARG A 83 -5.67 3.74 -9.34
N ILE A 84 -5.25 4.08 -10.56
CA ILE A 84 -4.02 4.86 -10.77
C ILE A 84 -4.14 6.22 -10.09
N ALA A 85 -5.26 6.92 -10.27
CA ALA A 85 -5.50 8.21 -9.60
C ALA A 85 -5.49 8.13 -8.07
N ARG A 86 -5.77 6.96 -7.50
CA ARG A 86 -5.74 6.73 -6.05
C ARG A 86 -4.35 6.39 -5.51
N VAL A 87 -3.56 5.58 -6.22
CA VAL A 87 -2.29 5.04 -5.71
C VAL A 87 -1.08 5.84 -6.20
N TYR A 88 -1.08 6.22 -7.48
CA TYR A 88 0.09 6.83 -8.14
C TYR A 88 0.52 8.17 -7.53
N PRO A 89 -0.39 9.10 -7.16
CA PRO A 89 0.02 10.36 -6.54
C PRO A 89 0.78 10.16 -5.23
N MET A 90 0.31 9.24 -4.38
CA MET A 90 0.97 8.93 -3.11
C MET A 90 2.34 8.27 -3.34
N HIS A 91 2.44 7.39 -4.33
CA HIS A 91 3.72 6.77 -4.71
C HIS A 91 4.75 7.80 -5.17
N LEU A 92 4.36 8.74 -6.05
CA LEU A 92 5.24 9.82 -6.49
C LEU A 92 5.65 10.74 -5.34
N ALA A 93 4.74 11.04 -4.41
CA ALA A 93 5.04 11.84 -3.23
C ALA A 93 6.08 11.15 -2.33
N ALA A 94 5.93 9.84 -2.08
CA ALA A 94 6.90 9.07 -1.29
C ALA A 94 8.27 8.99 -1.99
N LEU A 95 8.29 8.71 -3.30
CA LEU A 95 9.53 8.67 -4.09
C LEU A 95 10.24 10.04 -4.09
N GLY A 96 9.49 11.12 -4.30
CA GLY A 96 10.00 12.49 -4.24
C GLY A 96 10.55 12.85 -2.86
N ALA A 97 9.84 12.46 -1.78
CA ALA A 97 10.30 12.66 -0.42
C ALA A 97 11.64 11.92 -0.18
N MET A 98 11.78 10.68 -0.64
CA MET A 98 13.04 9.95 -0.50
C MET A 98 14.19 10.61 -1.28
N LEU A 99 13.93 11.08 -2.51
CA LEU A 99 14.92 11.81 -3.30
C LEU A 99 15.42 13.07 -2.56
N VAL A 100 14.50 13.83 -1.95
CA VAL A 100 14.84 15.02 -1.16
C VAL A 100 15.65 14.65 0.08
N LEU A 101 15.24 13.59 0.81
CA LEU A 101 15.95 13.11 2.00
C LEU A 101 17.38 12.67 1.66
N LEU A 102 17.56 11.91 0.58
CA LEU A 102 18.88 11.45 0.13
C LEU A 102 19.78 12.62 -0.30
N ALA A 103 19.24 13.57 -1.08
CA ALA A 103 19.98 14.77 -1.47
C ALA A 103 20.39 15.61 -0.25
N GLY A 104 19.50 15.77 0.73
CA GLY A 104 19.80 16.45 1.99
C GLY A 104 20.88 15.73 2.81
N ALA A 105 20.80 14.40 2.93
CA ALA A 105 21.81 13.59 3.60
C ALA A 105 23.20 13.73 2.95
N ALA A 106 23.25 13.70 1.61
CA ALA A 106 24.48 13.88 0.85
C ALA A 106 25.12 15.27 1.07
N ILE A 107 24.32 16.34 1.10
CA ILE A 107 24.80 17.70 1.40
C ILE A 107 25.36 17.80 2.82
N LEU A 108 24.73 17.11 3.78
CA LEU A 108 25.17 17.08 5.18
C LEU A 108 26.34 16.12 5.44
N GLY A 109 26.85 15.42 4.41
CA GLY A 109 27.93 14.45 4.55
C GLY A 109 27.53 13.18 5.30
N VAL A 110 26.22 12.92 5.45
CA VAL A 110 25.72 11.66 6.00
C VAL A 110 25.81 10.62 4.89
N GLY A 111 26.83 9.77 4.96
CA GLY A 111 27.03 8.68 4.01
C GLY A 111 25.99 7.57 4.18
N GLU A 112 25.40 7.14 3.08
CA GLU A 112 24.59 5.92 3.04
C GLU A 112 25.53 4.69 3.13
N SER A 113 25.19 3.73 3.98
CA SER A 113 26.01 2.53 4.20
C SER A 113 25.80 1.47 3.12
N ASN A 114 24.68 1.51 2.40
CA ASN A 114 24.36 0.58 1.31
C ASN A 114 24.35 1.29 -0.07
N PRO A 115 25.39 1.11 -0.90
CA PRO A 115 25.46 1.73 -2.23
C PRO A 115 24.39 1.23 -3.21
N ASP A 116 23.80 0.06 -2.96
CA ASP A 116 22.75 -0.53 -3.80
C ASP A 116 21.32 -0.12 -3.36
N ALA A 117 21.16 0.64 -2.28
CA ALA A 117 19.84 1.04 -1.78
C ALA A 117 19.19 2.16 -2.60
N PHE A 118 19.99 3.02 -3.24
CA PHE A 118 19.51 4.22 -3.95
C PHE A 118 20.17 4.39 -5.32
N ARG A 119 20.05 3.38 -6.18
CA ARG A 119 20.59 3.42 -7.54
C ARG A 119 19.70 4.24 -8.45
N LEU A 120 20.24 5.29 -9.07
CA LEU A 120 19.48 6.13 -10.01
C LEU A 120 18.96 5.34 -11.23
N SER A 121 19.62 4.23 -11.59
CA SER A 121 19.19 3.30 -12.64
C SER A 121 17.81 2.68 -12.38
N ASP A 122 17.38 2.65 -11.12
CA ASP A 122 16.16 1.94 -10.70
C ASP A 122 14.95 2.88 -10.72
N LEU A 123 15.16 4.20 -10.81
CA LEU A 123 14.10 5.20 -10.84
C LEU A 123 13.05 4.95 -11.95
N PRO A 124 13.40 4.54 -13.18
CA PRO A 124 12.39 4.17 -14.18
C PRO A 124 11.48 3.04 -13.69
N ALA A 125 12.01 2.01 -13.01
CA ALA A 125 11.22 0.93 -12.46
C ALA A 125 10.29 1.40 -11.32
N HIS A 126 10.72 2.38 -10.52
CA HIS A 126 9.85 3.03 -9.54
C HIS A 126 8.77 3.89 -10.19
N LEU A 127 9.09 4.65 -11.25
CA LEU A 127 8.12 5.48 -11.98
C LEU A 127 7.04 4.63 -12.66
N PHE A 128 7.40 3.47 -13.19
CA PHE A 128 6.43 2.53 -13.77
C PHE A 128 5.80 1.58 -12.75
N MET A 129 6.14 1.69 -11.46
CA MET A 129 5.68 0.80 -10.39
C MET A 129 5.97 -0.70 -10.64
N VAL A 130 7.06 -1.01 -11.35
CA VAL A 130 7.50 -2.39 -11.65
C VAL A 130 8.69 -2.84 -10.82
N HIS A 131 9.25 -1.98 -9.97
CA HIS A 131 10.37 -2.28 -9.07
C HIS A 131 10.18 -3.53 -8.20
N ALA A 132 8.93 -3.87 -7.82
CA ALA A 132 8.63 -5.06 -7.03
C ALA A 132 8.51 -6.36 -7.85
N TRP A 133 8.60 -6.30 -9.18
CA TRP A 133 8.43 -7.47 -10.07
C TRP A 133 9.74 -8.24 -10.30
N GLY A 134 10.80 -7.93 -9.54
CA GLY A 134 12.14 -8.47 -9.75
C GLY A 134 12.92 -7.80 -10.87
N THR A 135 12.49 -6.62 -11.34
CA THR A 135 13.22 -5.85 -12.36
C THR A 135 14.42 -5.09 -11.79
N THR A 136 14.49 -4.95 -10.46
CA THR A 136 15.61 -4.32 -9.76
C THR A 136 16.28 -5.35 -8.83
N PRO A 137 17.61 -5.26 -8.62
CA PRO A 137 18.33 -6.18 -7.72
C PRO A 137 17.92 -6.05 -6.25
N SER A 138 17.40 -4.88 -5.87
CA SER A 138 16.93 -4.55 -4.53
C SER A 138 15.62 -3.74 -4.63
N VAL A 139 14.80 -3.81 -3.58
CA VAL A 139 13.65 -2.89 -3.41
C VAL A 139 14.19 -1.57 -2.86
N GLY A 140 14.92 -0.83 -3.69
CA GLY A 140 15.52 0.46 -3.36
C GLY A 140 14.48 1.60 -3.29
N TRP A 141 14.90 2.81 -2.90
CA TRP A 141 14.13 4.08 -2.89
C TRP A 141 12.82 4.18 -2.11
N ASN A 142 11.91 3.20 -2.20
CA ASN A 142 10.63 3.19 -1.51
C ASN A 142 10.33 1.77 -1.07
N PHE A 143 11.08 1.30 -0.06
CA PHE A 143 10.97 -0.08 0.42
C PHE A 143 9.52 -0.49 0.71
N PRO A 144 8.64 0.31 1.35
CA PRO A 144 7.27 -0.11 1.63
C PRO A 144 6.31 -0.17 0.43
N SER A 145 6.69 0.27 -0.77
CA SER A 145 5.80 0.30 -1.95
C SER A 145 5.81 -0.98 -2.80
N TRP A 146 6.43 -2.05 -2.30
CA TRP A 146 6.45 -3.37 -2.94
C TRP A 146 5.15 -4.14 -2.81
#